data_AF-A0A2V6DPW9-F1
#
_entry.id   AF-A0A2V6DPW9-F1
#
_cell.length_a   1.000
_cell.length_b   1.000
_cell.length_c   1.000
_cell.angle_alpha   90.00
_cell.angle_beta   90.00
_cell.angle_gamma   90.00
#
_symmetry.space_group_name_H-M   'P 1'
#
loop_
_entity.id
_entity.type
_entity.pdbx_description
1 polymer ?
#
loop_
_entity_poly.entity_id
_entity_poly.type
_entity_poly.pdbx_seq_one_letter_code
_entity_poly.pdbx_strand_id
1 'polypeptide(L)'
;MRNVCCLIRRKVTALNTPLVFKPIFQERIWGGRKLEELFGKNIPAGKRIGESWEIVDRPEAQSLVRNGPLRGRTIHELWTQHRQEIFGDVPATARFPLAKQKPSFGTWRRRNRAPKSTLVCAGQWRESNSNTRSVPEQLQNVCTRSR
;
A
#
# COMPACT_ATOMS: atom_id res chain seq x y z
N MET A 1 8.87 -56.63 -11.19
CA MET A 1 9.23 -55.25 -11.53
C MET A 1 8.08 -54.60 -12.28
N ARG A 2 7.15 -53.94 -11.59
CA ARG A 2 6.03 -53.20 -12.22
C ARG A 2 5.82 -51.91 -11.44
N ASN A 3 6.10 -50.79 -12.12
CA ASN A 3 5.45 -49.48 -12.02
C ASN A 3 5.05 -49.01 -10.61
N VAL A 4 6.01 -48.46 -9.86
CA VAL A 4 5.76 -47.58 -8.71
C VAL A 4 5.98 -46.11 -9.09
N CYS A 5 5.73 -45.74 -10.36
CA CYS A 5 5.95 -44.37 -10.88
C CYS A 5 4.65 -43.60 -11.13
N CYS A 6 3.60 -43.83 -10.32
CA CYS A 6 2.35 -43.07 -10.45
C CYS A 6 1.69 -42.75 -9.11
N LEU A 7 2.47 -42.28 -8.13
CA LEU A 7 1.95 -41.74 -6.87
C LEU A 7 2.46 -40.32 -6.55
N ILE A 8 3.22 -39.69 -7.44
CA ILE A 8 3.76 -38.34 -7.25
C ILE A 8 3.06 -37.33 -8.17
N ARG A 9 1.72 -37.35 -8.19
CA ARG A 9 0.92 -36.30 -8.84
C ARG A 9 -0.28 -35.88 -7.99
N ARG A 10 -0.07 -35.81 -6.67
CA ARG A 10 -1.08 -35.42 -5.66
C ARG A 10 -0.72 -34.15 -4.90
N LYS A 11 0.08 -33.26 -5.47
CA LYS A 11 0.39 -31.97 -4.85
C LYS A 11 -0.33 -30.88 -5.63
N VAL A 12 -1.32 -30.26 -4.98
CA VAL A 12 -2.09 -29.09 -5.40
C VAL A 12 -3.26 -29.35 -6.37
N THR A 13 -4.23 -30.16 -5.94
CA THR A 13 -5.57 -30.28 -6.57
C THR A 13 -6.66 -29.46 -5.86
N ALA A 14 -6.34 -28.38 -5.14
CA ALA A 14 -7.32 -27.74 -4.24
C ALA A 14 -7.30 -26.21 -4.20
N LEU A 15 -7.20 -25.52 -5.35
CA LEU A 15 -7.38 -24.07 -5.43
C LEU A 15 -8.54 -23.64 -6.32
N ASN A 16 -9.63 -24.41 -6.35
CA ASN A 16 -10.88 -23.99 -7.01
C ASN A 16 -11.71 -22.99 -6.18
N THR A 17 -11.25 -22.65 -4.97
CA THR A 17 -11.96 -21.75 -4.05
C THR A 17 -11.20 -20.44 -3.87
N PRO A 18 -11.89 -19.28 -3.82
CA PRO A 18 -11.25 -17.99 -3.57
C PRO A 18 -10.43 -17.99 -2.27
N LEU A 19 -9.19 -17.48 -2.34
CA LEU A 19 -8.39 -17.23 -1.15
C LEU A 19 -8.94 -16.03 -0.39
N VAL A 20 -9.22 -16.23 0.90
CA VAL A 20 -9.68 -15.18 1.81
C VAL A 20 -8.59 -14.93 2.85
N PHE A 21 -8.27 -13.67 3.08
CA PHE A 21 -7.23 -13.25 4.02
C PHE A 21 -7.83 -12.63 5.29
N LYS A 22 -7.09 -12.71 6.40
CA LYS A 22 -7.42 -11.98 7.63
C LYS A 22 -7.03 -10.50 7.45
N PRO A 23 -7.94 -9.55 7.75
CA PRO A 23 -7.59 -8.14 7.73
C PRO A 23 -6.60 -7.82 8.87
N ILE A 24 -5.66 -6.94 8.59
CA ILE A 24 -4.76 -6.36 9.59
C ILE A 24 -5.27 -4.96 9.91
N PHE A 25 -5.65 -4.71 11.16
CA PHE A 25 -6.18 -3.42 11.57
C PHE A 25 -5.06 -2.51 12.07
N GLN A 26 -5.02 -1.27 11.57
CA GLN A 26 -4.04 -0.28 12.00
C GLN A 26 -4.68 0.88 12.75
N GLU A 27 -4.07 1.21 13.88
CA GLU A 27 -4.44 2.36 14.70
C GLU A 27 -3.97 3.65 14.04
N ARG A 28 -4.86 4.65 14.01
CA ARG A 28 -4.56 5.98 13.47
C ARG A 28 -5.23 7.03 14.35
N ILE A 29 -4.68 8.25 14.37
CA ILE A 29 -5.26 9.38 15.11
C ILE A 29 -6.70 9.67 14.70
N TRP A 30 -7.01 9.39 13.44
CA TRP A 30 -8.33 9.55 12.82
C TRP A 30 -9.15 8.25 12.80
N GLY A 31 -8.70 7.23 13.52
CA GLY A 31 -9.42 5.98 13.66
C GLY A 31 -10.64 6.09 14.57
N GLY A 32 -11.52 5.09 14.50
CA GLY A 32 -12.77 5.07 15.23
C GLY A 32 -13.54 3.78 14.93
N ARG A 33 -14.89 3.85 14.97
CA ARG A 33 -15.76 2.69 14.71
C ARG A 33 -16.39 2.63 13.32
N LYS A 34 -16.10 3.59 12.45
CA LYS A 34 -16.65 3.64 11.08
C LYS A 34 -16.41 2.38 10.23
N LEU A 35 -15.29 1.66 10.43
CA LEU A 35 -15.05 0.39 9.73
C LEU A 35 -16.02 -0.72 10.16
N GLU A 36 -16.44 -0.69 11.42
CA GLU A 36 -17.49 -1.58 11.94
C GLU A 36 -18.85 -1.17 11.36
N GLU A 37 -19.19 0.12 11.48
CA GLU A 37 -20.49 0.66 11.05
C GLU A 37 -20.76 0.50 9.54
N LEU A 38 -19.76 0.82 8.70
CA LEU A 38 -19.95 0.86 7.24
C LEU A 38 -19.66 -0.48 6.55
N PHE A 39 -18.77 -1.30 7.13
CA PHE A 39 -18.28 -2.52 6.49
C PHE A 39 -18.45 -3.78 7.34
N GLY A 40 -19.11 -3.69 8.50
CA GLY A 40 -19.35 -4.83 9.39
C GLY A 40 -18.07 -5.47 9.92
N LYS A 41 -16.96 -4.72 9.98
CA LYS A 41 -15.66 -5.26 10.40
C LYS A 41 -15.63 -5.41 11.91
N ASN A 42 -15.30 -6.60 12.39
CA ASN A 42 -15.06 -6.85 13.81
C ASN A 42 -13.69 -6.27 14.21
N ILE A 43 -13.68 -5.03 14.67
CA ILE A 43 -12.48 -4.32 15.12
C ILE A 43 -12.35 -4.37 16.66
N PRO A 44 -11.12 -4.51 17.20
CA PRO A 44 -10.90 -4.62 18.64
C PRO A 44 -11.52 -3.46 19.43
N ALA A 45 -12.16 -3.77 20.56
CA ALA A 45 -12.71 -2.76 21.47
C ALA A 45 -11.61 -1.85 22.04
N GLY A 46 -11.93 -0.57 22.28
CA GLY A 46 -11.01 0.41 22.87
C GLY A 46 -9.91 0.94 21.93
N LYS A 47 -9.77 0.42 20.71
CA LYS A 47 -8.76 0.89 19.75
C LYS A 47 -9.33 1.83 18.69
N ARG A 48 -8.55 2.84 18.31
CA ARG A 48 -8.89 3.78 17.23
C ARG A 48 -8.38 3.25 15.89
N ILE A 49 -9.13 2.32 15.29
CA ILE A 49 -8.75 1.75 13.99
C ILE A 49 -9.10 2.72 12.86
N GLY A 50 -8.08 3.14 12.12
CA GLY A 50 -8.23 4.04 10.97
C GLY A 50 -8.16 3.34 9.62
N GLU A 51 -7.52 2.17 9.57
CA GLU A 51 -7.29 1.43 8.33
C GLU A 51 -7.48 -0.07 8.55
N SER A 52 -8.09 -0.73 7.56
CA SER A 52 -8.09 -2.18 7.41
C SER A 52 -7.24 -2.56 6.21
N TRP A 53 -6.14 -3.26 6.47
CA TRP A 53 -5.22 -3.76 5.46
C TRP A 53 -5.68 -5.17 5.06
N GLU A 54 -6.23 -5.32 3.86
CA GLU A 54 -6.88 -6.56 3.42
C GLU A 54 -5.88 -7.55 2.82
N ILE A 55 -4.94 -7.04 2.03
CA ILE A 55 -3.87 -7.82 1.40
C ILE A 55 -2.59 -7.00 1.47
N VAL A 56 -1.57 -7.50 2.18
CA VAL A 56 -0.29 -6.83 2.37
C VAL A 56 0.83 -7.87 2.39
N ASP A 57 1.88 -7.63 1.62
CA ASP A 57 3.17 -8.32 1.70
C ASP A 57 4.29 -7.32 2.00
N ARG A 58 4.36 -6.84 3.24
CA ARG A 58 5.44 -5.97 3.70
C ARG A 58 6.24 -6.66 4.81
N PRO A 59 7.54 -6.34 4.99
CA PRO A 59 8.35 -6.93 6.06
C PRO A 59 7.72 -6.79 7.45
N GLU A 60 7.09 -5.65 7.72
CA GLU A 60 6.46 -5.34 9.01
C GLU A 60 5.05 -5.94 9.17
N ALA A 61 4.42 -6.37 8.08
CA ALA A 61 3.05 -6.90 8.11
C ALA A 61 2.76 -7.78 6.89
N GLN A 62 2.34 -9.02 7.16
CA GLN A 62 1.97 -9.98 6.11
C GLN A 62 0.57 -10.53 6.33
N SER A 63 -0.27 -10.46 5.30
CA SER A 63 -1.63 -11.02 5.35
C SER A 63 -1.60 -12.54 5.42
N LEU A 64 -2.42 -13.09 6.31
CA LEU A 64 -2.56 -14.54 6.51
C LEU A 64 -3.82 -15.07 5.85
N VAL A 65 -3.72 -16.24 5.21
CA VAL A 65 -4.89 -16.95 4.69
C VAL A 65 -5.81 -17.36 5.85
N ARG A 66 -7.08 -17.01 5.75
CA ARG A 66 -8.09 -17.20 6.79
C ARG A 66 -8.68 -18.61 6.80
N ASN A 67 -8.89 -19.21 5.64
CA ASN A 67 -9.64 -20.45 5.48
C ASN A 67 -9.09 -21.32 4.33
N GLY A 68 -9.47 -22.60 4.32
CA GLY A 68 -9.03 -23.59 3.34
C GLY A 68 -7.69 -24.25 3.67
N PRO A 69 -7.13 -25.04 2.74
CA PRO A 69 -5.93 -25.85 2.96
C PRO A 69 -4.66 -25.03 3.23
N LEU A 70 -4.62 -23.79 2.72
CA LEU A 70 -3.50 -22.87 2.90
C LEU A 70 -3.66 -21.97 4.14
N ARG A 71 -4.66 -22.23 5.00
CA ARG A 71 -4.92 -21.43 6.21
C ARG A 71 -3.65 -21.28 7.07
N GLY A 72 -3.39 -20.05 7.49
CA GLY A 72 -2.22 -19.71 8.31
C GLY A 72 -0.95 -19.41 7.52
N ARG A 73 -0.92 -19.70 6.21
CA ARG A 73 0.18 -19.25 5.34
C ARG A 73 0.14 -17.75 5.12
N THR A 74 1.31 -17.12 5.02
CA THR A 74 1.44 -15.71 4.64
C THR A 74 1.32 -15.56 3.13
N ILE A 75 0.85 -14.40 2.66
CA ILE A 75 0.86 -14.09 1.22
C ILE A 75 2.29 -14.15 0.62
N HIS A 76 3.32 -13.91 1.44
CA HIS A 76 4.70 -13.99 1.00
C HIS A 76 5.15 -15.42 0.75
N GLU A 77 4.77 -16.37 1.62
CA GLU A 77 4.99 -17.79 1.37
C GLU A 77 4.27 -18.22 0.08
N LEU A 78 3.03 -17.76 -0.12
CA LEU A 78 2.30 -18.06 -1.34
C LEU A 78 2.99 -17.47 -2.59
N TRP A 79 3.52 -16.25 -2.49
CA TRP A 79 4.22 -15.59 -3.58
C TRP A 79 5.57 -16.24 -3.92
N THR A 80 6.28 -16.75 -2.92
CA THR A 80 7.62 -17.33 -3.10
C THR A 80 7.58 -18.82 -3.44
N GLN A 81 6.63 -19.58 -2.89
CA GLN A 81 6.56 -21.04 -3.01
C GLN A 81 5.48 -21.51 -4.01
N HIS A 82 4.42 -20.73 -4.20
CA HIS A 82 3.24 -21.13 -4.98
C HIS A 82 2.82 -20.09 -6.05
N ARG A 83 3.78 -19.29 -6.54
CA ARG A 83 3.50 -18.14 -7.44
C ARG A 83 2.68 -18.54 -8.66
N GLN A 84 3.20 -19.50 -9.43
CA GLN A 84 2.62 -19.92 -10.70
C GLN A 84 1.21 -20.51 -10.52
N GLU A 85 1.02 -21.27 -9.44
CA GLU A 85 -0.23 -21.98 -9.14
C GLU A 85 -1.35 -21.02 -8.70
N ILE A 86 -1.00 -19.96 -7.96
CA ILE A 86 -1.98 -19.05 -7.34
C ILE A 86 -2.16 -17.75 -8.15
N PHE A 87 -1.07 -17.19 -8.66
CA PHE A 87 -1.05 -15.88 -9.31
C PHE A 87 -0.87 -15.95 -10.82
N GLY A 88 -0.62 -17.15 -11.37
CA GLY A 88 -0.38 -17.36 -12.80
C GLY A 88 1.00 -16.86 -13.24
N ASP A 89 1.09 -16.55 -14.53
CA ASP A 89 2.32 -16.05 -15.15
C ASP A 89 2.50 -14.55 -14.85
N VAL A 90 3.07 -14.26 -13.69
CA VAL A 90 3.41 -12.91 -13.24
C VAL A 90 4.92 -12.80 -13.02
N PRO A 91 5.55 -11.67 -13.38
CA PRO A 91 6.98 -11.46 -13.21
C PRO A 91 7.42 -11.72 -11.76
N ALA A 92 8.52 -12.44 -11.61
CA ALA A 92 9.10 -12.73 -10.31
C ALA A 92 9.69 -11.46 -9.70
N THR A 93 8.98 -10.89 -8.72
CA THR A 93 9.50 -9.82 -7.86
C THR A 93 9.83 -10.38 -6.47
N ALA A 94 10.66 -9.67 -5.71
CA ALA A 94 11.02 -10.08 -4.35
C ALA A 94 9.81 -10.17 -3.40
N ARG A 95 8.75 -9.40 -3.67
CA ARG A 95 7.50 -9.36 -2.89
C ARG A 95 6.28 -9.18 -3.77
N PHE A 96 5.11 -9.54 -3.24
CA PHE A 96 3.84 -9.33 -3.92
C PHE A 96 3.59 -7.82 -4.17
N PRO A 97 3.31 -7.41 -5.42
CA PRO A 97 3.39 -6.00 -5.83
C PRO A 97 2.25 -5.10 -5.32
N LEU A 98 1.20 -5.64 -4.68
CA LEU A 98 0.01 -4.87 -4.31
C LEU A 98 -0.28 -4.91 -2.80
N ALA A 99 -0.57 -3.73 -2.24
CA ALA A 99 -1.16 -3.60 -0.91
C ALA A 99 -2.56 -2.98 -1.00
N LYS A 100 -3.60 -3.67 -0.53
CA LYS A 100 -4.98 -3.16 -0.49
C LYS A 100 -5.33 -2.66 0.91
N GLN A 101 -5.68 -1.38 1.02
CA GLN A 101 -6.07 -0.72 2.26
C GLN A 101 -7.49 -0.12 2.14
N LYS A 102 -8.28 -0.26 3.20
CA LYS A 102 -9.59 0.39 3.37
C LYS A 102 -9.51 1.42 4.50
N PRO A 103 -9.63 2.72 4.20
CA PRO A 103 -9.69 3.74 5.23
C PRO A 103 -11.06 3.76 5.92
N SER A 104 -11.10 4.16 7.19
CA SER A 104 -12.33 4.30 7.97
C SER A 104 -13.18 5.53 7.60
N PHE A 105 -12.70 6.44 6.76
CA PHE A 105 -13.43 7.66 6.45
C PHE A 105 -14.53 7.47 5.39
N GLY A 106 -15.78 7.69 5.78
CA GLY A 106 -16.81 8.22 4.88
C GLY A 106 -16.49 9.68 4.56
N THR A 107 -16.05 9.94 3.32
CA THR A 107 -15.91 11.26 2.68
C THR A 107 -15.51 12.43 3.60
N TRP A 108 -14.22 12.57 3.89
CA TRP A 108 -13.64 13.89 4.15
C TRP A 108 -12.29 14.02 3.44
N ARG A 109 -12.37 14.09 2.12
CA ARG A 109 -11.47 14.92 1.33
C ARG A 109 -12.32 16.02 0.71
N ARG A 110 -12.92 16.90 1.54
CA ARG A 110 -13.04 18.28 1.06
C ARG A 110 -11.59 18.69 0.87
N ARG A 111 -11.17 18.76 -0.40
CA ARG A 111 -10.02 19.55 -0.80
C ARG A 111 -10.03 20.77 0.11
N ASN A 112 -8.96 20.98 0.87
CA ASN A 112 -8.62 22.34 1.22
C ASN A 112 -8.67 23.08 -0.12
N ARG A 113 -9.72 23.90 -0.26
CA ARG A 113 -9.86 24.83 -1.37
C ARG A 113 -8.66 25.72 -1.16
N ALA A 114 -7.57 25.44 -1.90
CA ALA A 114 -6.49 26.40 -2.05
C ALA A 114 -7.16 27.75 -2.34
N PRO A 115 -6.87 28.82 -1.59
CA PRO A 115 -7.36 30.12 -1.97
C PRO A 115 -6.91 30.36 -3.42
N LYS A 116 -7.86 30.73 -4.27
CA LYS A 116 -7.61 31.09 -5.67
C LYS A 116 -6.79 32.39 -5.69
N SER A 117 -5.49 32.25 -5.55
CA SER A 117 -4.47 33.19 -5.99
C SER A 117 -3.16 32.63 -5.48
N THR A 118 -2.41 31.98 -6.37
CA THR A 118 -0.98 32.23 -6.56
C THR A 118 -0.54 31.33 -7.70
N LEU A 119 -0.19 31.99 -8.80
CA LEU A 119 0.59 31.45 -9.89
C LEU A 119 1.78 30.68 -9.32
N VAL A 120 1.90 29.39 -9.67
CA VAL A 120 3.21 28.74 -9.68
C VAL A 120 3.50 28.48 -11.14
N CYS A 121 4.41 29.30 -11.67
CA CYS A 121 4.95 29.22 -13.01
C CYS A 121 5.41 27.79 -13.32
N ALA A 122 5.01 27.31 -14.50
CA ALA A 122 5.72 26.26 -15.19
C ALA A 122 7.15 26.74 -15.46
N GLY A 123 8.12 26.19 -14.73
CA GLY A 123 9.55 26.42 -14.94
C GLY A 123 10.16 25.16 -15.52
N GLN A 124 10.21 25.10 -16.84
CA GLN A 124 10.86 24.07 -17.64
C GLN A 124 12.34 23.93 -17.26
N TRP A 125 12.78 22.67 -17.29
CA TRP A 125 14.17 22.23 -17.32
C TRP A 125 15.00 23.06 -18.33
N ARG A 126 16.13 23.63 -17.91
CA ARG A 126 17.21 24.04 -18.81
C ARG A 126 18.55 23.98 -18.07
N GLU A 127 19.44 23.12 -18.55
CA GLU A 127 20.86 23.12 -18.24
C GLU A 127 21.45 24.51 -18.51
N SER A 128 22.35 24.97 -17.66
CA SER A 128 23.13 26.18 -17.91
C SER A 128 24.56 25.91 -17.49
N ASN A 129 25.33 25.45 -18.46
CA ASN A 129 26.77 25.56 -18.48
C ASN A 129 27.14 26.98 -18.96
N SER A 130 28.36 27.40 -18.62
CA SER A 130 29.07 28.58 -19.12
C SER A 130 28.77 29.97 -18.50
N ASN A 131 29.72 30.32 -17.63
CA ASN A 131 30.59 31.50 -17.77
C ASN A 131 30.07 32.87 -17.29
N THR A 132 30.51 33.18 -16.08
CA THR A 132 30.79 34.48 -15.46
C THR A 132 31.14 35.62 -16.42
N ARG A 133 30.49 36.77 -16.25
CA ARG A 133 31.15 38.09 -16.35
C ARG A 133 30.40 39.20 -15.58
N SER A 134 31.14 39.79 -14.63
CA SER A 134 31.20 41.21 -14.22
C SER A 134 30.01 41.92 -13.51
N VAL A 135 30.12 42.01 -12.16
CA VAL A 135 30.10 43.16 -11.17
C VAL A 135 29.41 44.51 -11.52
N PRO A 136 29.13 45.46 -10.56
CA PRO A 136 29.12 45.42 -9.07
C PRO A 136 27.93 46.14 -8.36
N GLU A 137 27.79 45.84 -7.05
CA GLU A 137 27.53 46.73 -5.89
C GLU A 137 26.29 47.67 -5.78
N GLN A 138 25.76 47.70 -4.55
CA GLN A 138 24.87 48.68 -3.91
C GLN A 138 23.34 48.54 -4.09
N LEU A 139 22.67 48.00 -3.07
CA LEU A 139 22.00 48.83 -2.05
C LEU A 139 21.37 47.98 -0.94
N GLN A 140 21.49 48.52 0.26
CA GLN A 140 21.17 47.92 1.54
C GLN A 140 19.66 47.85 1.78
N ASN A 141 19.25 46.77 2.46
CA ASN A 141 18.21 46.70 3.48
C ASN A 141 17.23 47.89 3.61
N VAL A 142 16.00 47.70 3.14
CA VAL A 142 14.80 48.14 3.87
C VAL A 142 13.73 47.05 3.72
N CYS A 143 13.72 46.10 4.65
CA CYS A 143 12.58 45.20 4.83
C CYS A 143 11.64 45.84 5.85
N THR A 144 10.62 46.56 5.38
CA THR A 144 9.53 47.00 6.24
C THR A 144 8.60 45.81 6.48
N ARG A 145 8.50 45.45 7.77
CA ARG A 145 7.63 44.41 8.29
C ARG A 145 6.21 44.97 8.41
N SER A 146 5.27 44.42 7.67
CA SER A 146 3.88 44.32 8.12
C SER A 146 3.81 43.00 8.90
N ARG A 147 3.43 43.04 10.18
CA ARG A 147 3.50 41.88 11.08
C ARG A 147 2.63 40.72 10.63
#